data_AF-A0A445M503-F1
#
_entry.id   AF-A0A445M503-F1
#
_cell.length_a   1.000
_cell.length_b   1.000
_cell.length_c   1.000
_cell.angle_alpha   90.00
_cell.angle_beta   90.00
_cell.angle_gamma   90.00
#
_symmetry.space_group_name_H-M   'P 1'
#
loop_
_entity.id
_entity.type
_entity.pdbx_description
1 polymer ?
#
loop_
_entity_poly.entity_id
_entity_poly.type
_entity_poly.pdbx_seq_one_letter_code
_entity_poly.pdbx_strand_id
1 'polypeptide(L)'
;MGSFCQLHQLTLIRCSLIVLFFARNECAHNPVLFFAILSNQRSGSGWFETLLNSHVNVSSYGEIFSVRERRQNVSSILLTLDKVYNLDWFNSASKNECSAATGLKWMLNQGLVEHHKEIAEYFNHRRVSIIFLFRRNLLRRMVSMLANSYDRYAKLLNGTHKAHVHSAEEAEILSKYKPIINSTSLLDDLKDMEMRSAKALEYFNSTRHIIVYYEDLMRNHTKLKDVQEFLGLPQMELTSRHVKIHRGPLSDHIQNWDDVNKTLKGTIYESFLEADY
;
A
#
# COMPACT_ATOMS: atom_id res chain seq x y z
N MET A 1 32.07 -59.07 26.25
CA MET A 1 31.81 -58.31 25.01
C MET A 1 31.10 -57.03 25.46
N GLY A 2 31.77 -55.93 25.85
CA GLY A 2 32.75 -55.12 25.10
C GLY A 2 31.99 -54.33 24.03
N SER A 3 31.87 -53.00 24.01
CA SER A 3 32.63 -51.93 24.65
C SER A 3 31.83 -50.62 24.80
N PHE A 4 32.29 -49.81 25.74
CA PHE A 4 31.99 -48.38 25.99
C PHE A 4 32.20 -47.46 24.77
N CYS A 5 31.47 -46.34 24.71
CA CYS A 5 32.08 -45.02 24.47
C CYS A 5 31.17 -43.87 24.97
N GLN A 6 31.69 -43.10 25.93
CA GLN A 6 31.24 -41.79 26.39
C GLN A 6 31.84 -40.71 25.45
N LEU A 7 31.09 -39.68 25.04
CA LEU A 7 31.52 -38.26 25.14
C LEU A 7 30.45 -37.26 24.65
N HIS A 8 30.36 -36.16 25.39
CA HIS A 8 29.75 -34.85 25.13
C HIS A 8 29.53 -34.41 23.67
N GLN A 9 28.35 -33.84 23.37
CA GLN A 9 28.24 -32.63 22.54
C GLN A 9 26.91 -31.90 22.77
N LEU A 10 27.00 -30.56 22.86
CA LEU A 10 25.88 -29.63 23.04
C LEU A 10 24.81 -29.84 21.96
N THR A 11 23.58 -30.15 22.38
CA THR A 11 22.42 -30.01 21.50
C THR A 11 22.09 -28.52 21.38
N LEU A 12 22.56 -27.92 20.29
CA LEU A 12 21.99 -26.69 19.74
C LEU A 12 20.47 -26.87 19.65
N ILE A 13 19.73 -26.08 20.41
CA ILE A 13 18.28 -25.91 20.22
C ILE A 13 18.11 -25.32 18.81
N ARG A 14 17.84 -26.18 17.83
CA ARG A 14 17.31 -25.73 16.54
C ARG A 14 15.92 -25.17 16.83
N CYS A 15 15.81 -23.84 16.78
CA CYS A 15 14.53 -23.16 16.67
C CYS A 15 13.90 -23.64 15.35
N SER A 16 13.02 -24.63 15.42
CA SER A 16 12.25 -25.09 14.26
C SER A 16 11.34 -23.96 13.80
N LEU A 17 11.72 -23.38 12.67
CA LEU A 17 10.94 -22.39 11.95
C LEU A 17 9.65 -23.06 11.46
N ILE A 18 8.50 -22.70 12.02
CA ILE A 18 7.21 -23.13 11.49
C ILE A 18 6.96 -22.34 10.20
N VAL A 19 7.25 -22.97 9.06
CA VAL A 19 6.74 -22.53 7.76
C VAL A 19 5.29 -22.98 7.70
N LEU A 20 4.34 -22.04 7.73
CA LEU A 20 2.92 -22.35 7.57
C LEU A 20 2.68 -22.77 6.11
N PHE A 21 2.21 -23.99 5.95
CA PHE A 21 1.90 -24.60 4.66
C PHE A 21 0.43 -24.39 4.30
N PHE A 22 0.14 -24.27 3.01
CA PHE A 22 -1.23 -24.16 2.50
C PHE A 22 -2.09 -25.34 2.98
N ALA A 23 -3.34 -25.10 3.38
CA ALA A 23 -4.28 -26.14 3.80
C ALA A 23 -4.71 -27.10 2.66
N ARG A 24 -4.24 -26.88 1.43
CA ARG A 24 -4.37 -27.81 0.31
C ARG A 24 -3.06 -28.61 0.15
N ASN A 25 -3.13 -29.93 0.31
CA ASN A 25 -1.99 -30.86 0.24
C ASN A 25 -1.09 -30.66 -0.98
N GLU A 26 -1.63 -30.19 -2.12
CA GLU A 26 -0.88 -29.96 -3.36
C GLU A 26 0.13 -28.80 -3.26
N CYS A 27 -0.06 -27.88 -2.31
CA CYS A 27 0.76 -26.66 -2.17
C CYS A 27 1.49 -26.57 -0.83
N ALA A 28 1.42 -27.65 -0.04
CA ALA A 28 2.06 -27.76 1.26
C ALA A 28 3.59 -27.84 1.21
N HIS A 29 4.22 -27.63 0.05
CA HIS A 29 5.68 -27.62 -0.09
C HIS A 29 6.24 -26.31 -0.66
N ASN A 30 5.38 -25.35 -1.00
CA ASN A 30 5.81 -24.05 -1.52
C ASN A 30 5.69 -22.99 -0.41
N PRO A 31 6.79 -22.38 0.06
CA PRO A 31 6.72 -21.32 1.06
C PRO A 31 6.01 -20.10 0.47
N VAL A 32 5.02 -19.59 1.20
CA VAL A 32 4.29 -18.36 0.83
C VAL A 32 5.03 -17.15 1.37
N LEU A 33 5.27 -16.16 0.51
CA LEU A 33 5.83 -14.88 0.90
C LEU A 33 4.73 -13.93 1.37
N PHE A 34 4.91 -13.35 2.55
CA PHE A 34 3.96 -12.39 3.10
C PHE A 34 4.37 -10.96 2.80
N PHE A 35 3.41 -10.12 2.45
CA PHE A 35 3.67 -8.70 2.25
C PHE A 35 2.58 -7.77 2.79
N ALA A 36 2.94 -6.51 2.97
CA ALA A 36 2.02 -5.41 3.27
C ALA A 36 2.35 -4.20 2.39
N ILE A 37 1.34 -3.65 1.70
CA ILE A 37 1.45 -2.39 0.95
C ILE A 37 1.13 -1.26 1.91
N LEU A 38 2.14 -0.53 2.37
CA LEU A 38 2.00 0.60 3.29
C LEU A 38 1.95 1.90 2.49
N SER A 39 0.86 2.67 2.66
CA SER A 39 0.61 3.84 1.81
C SER A 39 -0.21 4.92 2.50
N ASN A 40 -0.28 6.11 1.90
CA ASN A 40 -1.25 7.14 2.27
C ASN A 40 -2.47 7.06 1.33
N GLN A 41 -3.63 7.55 1.77
CA GLN A 41 -4.77 7.70 0.86
C GLN A 41 -4.38 8.51 -0.39
N ARG A 42 -4.94 8.11 -1.54
CA ARG A 42 -4.76 8.77 -2.84
C ARG A 42 -3.32 8.75 -3.39
N SER A 43 -2.51 7.79 -2.95
CA SER A 43 -1.15 7.54 -3.49
C SER A 43 -1.10 6.47 -4.59
N GLY A 44 -2.25 6.07 -5.14
CA GLY A 44 -2.31 5.06 -6.21
C GLY A 44 -2.35 3.60 -5.73
N SER A 45 -2.38 3.36 -4.41
CA SER A 45 -2.34 2.00 -3.83
C SER A 45 -3.51 1.10 -4.20
N GLY A 46 -4.71 1.65 -4.46
CA GLY A 46 -5.82 0.87 -5.01
C GLY A 46 -5.54 0.36 -6.44
N TRP A 47 -4.96 1.19 -7.31
CA TRP A 47 -4.56 0.78 -8.66
C TRP A 47 -3.40 -0.21 -8.62
N PHE A 48 -2.37 0.08 -7.83
CA PHE A 48 -1.22 -0.81 -7.68
C PHE A 48 -1.60 -2.19 -7.13
N GLU A 49 -2.50 -2.25 -6.16
CA GLU A 49 -3.04 -3.53 -5.66
C GLU A 49 -3.76 -4.32 -6.76
N THR A 50 -4.54 -3.67 -7.63
CA THR A 50 -5.19 -4.37 -8.75
C THR A 50 -4.18 -4.92 -9.76
N LEU A 51 -3.06 -4.21 -9.99
CA LEU A 51 -1.96 -4.73 -10.80
C LEU A 51 -1.36 -5.98 -10.17
N LEU A 52 -1.04 -5.94 -8.88
CA LEU A 52 -0.51 -7.12 -8.19
C LEU A 52 -1.50 -8.29 -8.22
N ASN A 53 -2.79 -8.04 -8.00
CA ASN A 53 -3.80 -9.10 -8.03
C ASN A 53 -4.04 -9.70 -9.43
N SER A 54 -3.65 -9.03 -10.51
CA SER A 54 -3.67 -9.64 -11.85
C SER A 54 -2.60 -10.73 -12.00
N HIS A 55 -1.58 -10.76 -11.14
CA HIS A 55 -0.56 -11.79 -11.13
C HIS A 55 -1.11 -13.12 -10.61
N VAL A 56 -1.09 -14.21 -11.39
CA VAL A 56 -1.71 -15.51 -11.03
C VAL A 56 -1.34 -16.01 -9.63
N ASN A 57 -0.07 -15.86 -9.21
CA ASN A 57 0.42 -16.30 -7.90
C ASN A 57 0.31 -15.28 -6.74
N VAL A 58 -0.45 -14.18 -6.89
CA VAL A 58 -0.57 -13.14 -5.85
C VAL A 58 -2.01 -13.00 -5.36
N SER A 59 -2.19 -12.91 -4.04
CA SER A 59 -3.44 -12.50 -3.40
C SER A 59 -3.20 -11.36 -2.40
N SER A 60 -3.66 -10.16 -2.73
CA SER A 60 -3.75 -9.00 -1.85
C SER A 60 -5.19 -8.76 -1.43
N TYR A 61 -5.46 -8.79 -0.13
CA TYR A 61 -6.82 -8.81 0.43
C TYR A 61 -7.48 -7.43 0.65
N GLY A 62 -6.96 -6.37 0.04
CA GLY A 62 -7.53 -5.04 0.19
C GLY A 62 -7.14 -4.36 1.50
N GLU A 63 -7.89 -3.30 1.80
CA GLU A 63 -7.69 -2.43 2.95
C GLU A 63 -8.41 -2.97 4.19
N ILE A 64 -7.99 -4.14 4.68
CA ILE A 64 -8.70 -4.85 5.74
C ILE A 64 -8.81 -4.03 7.03
N PHE A 65 -7.83 -3.17 7.30
CA PHE A 65 -7.77 -2.31 8.47
C PHE A 65 -8.54 -1.00 8.30
N SER A 66 -9.31 -0.82 7.23
CA SER A 66 -10.33 0.26 7.15
C SER A 66 -11.48 0.05 8.14
N VAL A 67 -11.73 -1.20 8.55
CA VAL A 67 -12.71 -1.60 9.56
C VAL A 67 -12.18 -1.33 10.97
N ARG A 68 -12.91 -0.54 11.78
CA ARG A 68 -12.43 -0.01 13.06
C ARG A 68 -12.16 -1.11 14.08
N GLU A 69 -13.03 -2.11 14.14
CA GLU A 69 -13.00 -3.24 15.06
C GLU A 69 -11.67 -4.01 15.00
N ARG A 70 -11.10 -4.13 13.78
CA ARG A 70 -9.84 -4.84 13.54
C ARG A 70 -8.60 -4.09 14.00
N ARG A 71 -8.75 -2.79 14.33
CA ARG A 71 -7.65 -1.91 14.76
C ARG A 71 -7.96 -1.15 16.06
N GLN A 72 -8.86 -1.67 16.89
CA GLN A 72 -9.22 -1.02 18.16
C GLN A 72 -8.04 -0.99 19.16
N ASN A 73 -7.16 -1.99 19.10
CA ASN A 73 -5.95 -2.11 19.90
C ASN A 73 -4.97 -3.08 19.22
N VAL A 74 -3.76 -3.17 19.76
CA VAL A 74 -2.69 -4.03 19.23
C VAL A 74 -3.10 -5.50 19.15
N SER A 75 -3.80 -6.05 20.15
CA SER A 75 -4.24 -7.45 20.13
C SER A 75 -5.18 -7.74 18.97
N SER A 76 -6.16 -6.87 18.70
CA SER A 76 -7.07 -7.00 17.54
C SER A 76 -6.31 -6.93 16.21
N ILE A 77 -5.27 -6.10 16.14
CA ILE A 77 -4.41 -5.98 14.96
C ILE A 77 -3.68 -7.30 14.72
N LEU A 78 -2.95 -7.80 15.72
CA LEU A 78 -2.15 -9.01 15.60
C LEU A 78 -3.02 -10.24 15.30
N LEU A 79 -4.18 -10.37 15.95
CA LEU A 79 -5.16 -11.42 15.64
C LEU A 79 -5.67 -11.34 14.20
N THR A 80 -5.85 -10.14 13.66
CA THR A 80 -6.26 -9.95 12.27
C THR A 80 -5.13 -10.33 11.31
N LEU A 81 -3.88 -9.92 11.62
CA LEU A 81 -2.71 -10.29 10.83
C LEU A 81 -2.50 -11.81 10.82
N ASP A 82 -2.69 -12.48 11.97
CA ASP A 82 -2.61 -13.93 12.04
C ASP A 82 -3.65 -14.60 11.15
N LYS A 83 -4.90 -14.14 11.15
CA LYS A 83 -5.91 -14.68 10.22
C LYS A 83 -5.50 -14.54 8.75
N VAL A 84 -4.89 -13.41 8.38
CA VAL A 84 -4.41 -13.20 7.01
C VAL A 84 -3.21 -14.09 6.68
N TYR A 85 -2.20 -14.11 7.53
CA TYR A 85 -0.93 -14.79 7.26
C TYR A 85 -0.89 -16.25 7.71
N ASN A 86 -1.97 -16.75 8.33
CA ASN A 86 -2.27 -18.17 8.44
C ASN A 86 -3.10 -18.68 7.25
N LEU A 87 -3.42 -17.79 6.29
CA LEU A 87 -4.21 -18.10 5.09
C LEU A 87 -5.67 -18.49 5.39
N ASP A 88 -6.20 -18.04 6.52
CA ASP A 88 -7.59 -18.26 6.96
C ASP A 88 -8.53 -17.13 6.48
N TRP A 89 -8.05 -16.25 5.60
CA TRP A 89 -8.79 -15.08 5.11
C TRP A 89 -9.36 -15.31 3.71
N PHE A 90 -10.68 -15.48 3.64
CA PHE A 90 -11.39 -15.76 2.38
C PHE A 90 -12.25 -14.57 1.94
N ASN A 91 -12.01 -14.07 0.72
CA ASN A 91 -12.80 -13.04 0.05
C ASN A 91 -12.64 -13.13 -1.48
N SER A 92 -13.16 -12.14 -2.23
CA SER A 92 -13.07 -12.10 -3.69
C SER A 92 -11.66 -12.05 -4.28
N ALA A 93 -10.62 -11.73 -3.48
CA ALA A 93 -9.22 -11.79 -3.89
C ALA A 93 -8.58 -13.18 -3.65
N SER A 94 -9.29 -14.09 -3.00
CA SER A 94 -8.84 -15.48 -2.82
C SER A 94 -8.86 -16.19 -4.16
N LYS A 95 -7.74 -16.82 -4.50
CA LYS A 95 -7.61 -17.58 -5.74
C LYS A 95 -7.93 -19.04 -5.49
N ASN A 96 -8.49 -19.68 -6.51
CA ASN A 96 -8.72 -21.13 -6.52
C ASN A 96 -7.41 -21.90 -6.67
N GLU A 97 -6.32 -21.22 -7.05
CA GLU A 97 -4.96 -21.72 -7.19
C GLU A 97 -4.08 -21.24 -6.04
N CYS A 98 -2.92 -21.85 -5.88
CA CYS A 98 -2.02 -21.53 -4.78
C CYS A 98 -1.29 -20.21 -5.02
N SER A 99 -1.36 -19.33 -4.03
CA SER A 99 -0.64 -18.06 -4.07
C SER A 99 0.78 -18.25 -3.54
N ALA A 100 1.76 -17.76 -4.29
CA ALA A 100 3.15 -17.69 -3.86
C ALA A 100 3.42 -16.45 -3.01
N ALA A 101 2.62 -15.39 -3.17
CA ALA A 101 2.67 -14.21 -2.31
C ALA A 101 1.27 -13.78 -1.85
N THR A 102 1.15 -13.53 -0.55
CA THR A 102 -0.10 -13.16 0.11
C THR A 102 0.10 -11.90 0.94
N GLY A 103 -0.81 -10.94 0.81
CA GLY A 103 -0.67 -9.67 1.50
C GLY A 103 -1.94 -8.88 1.65
N LEU A 104 -1.75 -7.64 2.06
CA LEU A 104 -2.82 -6.69 2.30
C LEU A 104 -2.34 -5.27 1.98
N LYS A 105 -3.31 -4.38 1.81
CA LYS A 105 -3.07 -2.93 1.74
C LYS A 105 -3.39 -2.29 3.09
N TRP A 106 -2.53 -1.39 3.55
CA TRP A 106 -2.73 -0.72 4.83
C TRP A 106 -2.37 0.76 4.71
N MET A 107 -3.32 1.61 5.06
CA MET A 107 -3.07 3.05 5.09
C MET A 107 -2.39 3.47 6.40
N LEU A 108 -1.42 4.39 6.34
CA LEU A 108 -0.62 4.81 7.50
C LEU A 108 -1.49 5.33 8.66
N ASN A 109 -2.65 5.92 8.37
CA ASN A 109 -3.60 6.46 9.34
C ASN A 109 -4.58 5.43 9.93
N GLN A 110 -4.35 4.12 9.75
CA GLN A 110 -5.23 3.05 10.22
C GLN A 110 -4.60 2.23 11.35
N GLY A 111 -4.09 2.91 12.38
CA GLY A 111 -3.49 2.28 13.57
C GLY A 111 -2.05 1.78 13.37
N LEU A 112 -1.52 1.81 12.14
CA LEU A 112 -0.16 1.37 11.83
C LEU A 112 0.90 2.20 12.57
N VAL A 113 0.82 3.53 12.50
CA VAL A 113 1.79 4.43 13.14
C VAL A 113 1.69 4.38 14.67
N GLU A 114 0.48 4.17 15.20
CA GLU A 114 0.19 4.11 16.64
C GLU A 114 0.80 2.86 17.29
N HIS A 115 0.74 1.71 16.62
CA HIS A 115 1.23 0.42 17.11
C HIS A 115 2.47 -0.08 16.35
N HIS A 116 3.30 0.84 15.87
CA HIS A 116 4.40 0.54 14.94
C HIS A 116 5.42 -0.46 15.50
N LYS A 117 5.73 -0.43 16.81
CA LYS A 117 6.74 -1.31 17.41
C LYS A 117 6.31 -2.76 17.34
N GLU A 118 5.10 -3.05 17.80
CA GLU A 118 4.53 -4.39 17.84
C GLU A 118 4.29 -4.93 16.42
N ILE A 119 3.88 -4.05 15.50
CA ILE A 119 3.69 -4.43 14.09
C ILE A 119 5.04 -4.73 13.42
N ALA A 120 6.09 -3.93 13.66
CA ALA A 120 7.42 -4.17 13.12
C ALA A 120 8.02 -5.47 13.65
N GLU A 121 7.85 -5.74 14.95
CA GLU A 121 8.26 -7.01 15.58
C GLU A 121 7.51 -8.19 14.94
N TYR A 122 6.19 -8.09 14.78
CA TYR A 122 5.39 -9.11 14.12
C TYR A 122 5.84 -9.34 12.67
N PHE A 123 6.03 -8.29 11.88
CA PHE A 123 6.48 -8.40 10.50
C PHE A 123 7.85 -9.07 10.40
N ASN A 124 8.80 -8.72 11.29
CA ASN A 124 10.11 -9.35 11.31
C ASN A 124 10.03 -10.84 11.70
N HIS A 125 9.24 -11.16 12.73
CA HIS A 125 9.04 -12.54 13.19
C HIS A 125 8.38 -13.41 12.10
N ARG A 126 7.33 -12.91 11.45
CA ARG A 126 6.57 -13.59 10.41
C ARG A 126 7.16 -13.45 9.01
N ARG A 127 8.29 -12.75 8.87
CA ARG A 127 8.97 -12.45 7.59
C ARG A 127 8.06 -11.75 6.56
N VAL A 128 7.20 -10.85 7.05
CA VAL A 128 6.38 -9.99 6.20
C VAL A 128 7.26 -8.90 5.59
N SER A 129 7.24 -8.81 4.27
CA SER A 129 7.94 -7.76 3.52
C SER A 129 7.04 -6.54 3.30
N ILE A 130 7.62 -5.35 3.36
CA ILE A 130 6.88 -4.11 3.15
C ILE A 130 7.09 -3.58 1.74
N ILE A 131 6.01 -3.16 1.10
CA ILE A 131 6.05 -2.32 -0.10
C ILE A 131 5.54 -0.95 0.32
N PHE A 132 6.44 0.02 0.48
CA PHE A 132 6.05 1.41 0.63
C PHE A 132 5.64 1.96 -0.72
N LEU A 133 4.39 2.41 -0.83
CA LEU A 133 3.91 3.10 -2.02
C LEU A 133 3.51 4.53 -1.69
N PHE A 134 4.29 5.49 -2.18
CA PHE A 134 4.03 6.91 -1.97
C PHE A 134 3.81 7.64 -3.29
N ARG A 135 3.35 8.89 -3.18
CA ARG A 135 3.18 9.79 -4.32
C ARG A 135 4.02 11.02 -4.06
N ARG A 136 4.94 11.35 -4.96
CA ARG A 136 5.85 12.48 -4.79
C ARG A 136 5.11 13.81 -4.85
N ASN A 137 4.18 13.97 -5.80
CA ASN A 137 3.42 15.21 -5.89
C ASN A 137 2.31 15.26 -4.82
N LEU A 138 2.62 15.86 -3.67
CA LEU A 138 1.72 15.95 -2.52
C LEU A 138 0.57 16.93 -2.75
N LEU A 139 0.76 18.01 -3.52
CA LEU A 139 -0.32 18.92 -3.90
C LEU A 139 -1.37 18.18 -4.73
N ARG A 140 -0.94 17.39 -5.73
CA ARG A 140 -1.85 16.57 -6.53
C ARG A 140 -2.54 15.48 -5.71
N ARG A 141 -1.85 14.92 -4.72
CA ARG A 141 -2.47 14.02 -3.75
C ARG A 141 -3.59 14.74 -2.98
N MET A 142 -3.33 15.95 -2.50
CA MET A 142 -4.29 16.78 -1.77
C MET A 142 -5.54 17.09 -2.61
N VAL A 143 -5.37 17.54 -3.86
CA VAL A 143 -6.49 17.74 -4.80
C VAL A 143 -7.32 16.47 -4.93
N SER A 144 -6.67 15.33 -5.12
CA SER A 144 -7.39 14.05 -5.23
C SER A 144 -8.09 13.63 -3.93
N MET A 145 -7.58 14.02 -2.75
CA MET A 145 -8.24 13.76 -1.47
C MET A 145 -9.50 14.60 -1.33
N LEU A 146 -9.41 15.91 -1.62
CA LEU A 146 -10.52 16.85 -1.54
C LEU A 146 -11.64 16.47 -2.52
N ALA A 147 -11.30 16.16 -3.77
CA ALA A 147 -12.28 15.70 -4.76
C ALA A 147 -12.98 14.39 -4.36
N ASN A 148 -12.23 13.42 -3.83
CA ASN A 148 -12.81 12.18 -3.33
C ASN A 148 -13.72 12.42 -2.11
N SER A 149 -13.36 13.36 -1.23
CA SER A 149 -14.16 13.73 -0.07
C SER A 149 -15.47 14.41 -0.50
N TYR A 150 -15.41 15.31 -1.49
CA TYR A 150 -16.58 15.95 -2.07
C TYR A 150 -17.55 14.94 -2.66
N ASP A 151 -17.05 14.01 -3.49
CA ASP A 151 -17.89 12.98 -4.14
C ASP A 151 -18.58 12.03 -3.13
N ARG A 152 -18.05 11.89 -1.91
CA ARG A 152 -18.72 11.12 -0.85
C ARG A 152 -20.13 11.64 -0.55
N TYR A 153 -20.33 12.95 -0.68
CA TYR A 153 -21.60 13.63 -0.44
C TYR A 153 -22.33 13.94 -1.75
N ALA A 154 -21.60 14.49 -2.73
CA ALA A 154 -22.16 14.90 -4.01
C ALA A 154 -22.61 13.72 -4.88
N LYS A 155 -21.94 12.56 -4.75
CA LYS A 155 -22.29 11.30 -5.40
C LYS A 155 -22.52 11.47 -6.92
N LEU A 156 -21.51 12.02 -7.58
CA LEU A 156 -21.60 12.55 -8.94
C LEU A 156 -21.91 11.47 -9.99
N LEU A 157 -21.67 10.19 -9.68
CA LEU A 157 -21.94 9.06 -10.55
C LEU A 157 -23.20 8.33 -10.12
N ASN A 158 -24.35 8.74 -10.68
CA ASN A 158 -25.66 8.12 -10.46
C ASN A 158 -26.03 7.94 -8.98
N GLY A 159 -25.76 8.96 -8.15
CA GLY A 159 -26.07 8.89 -6.71
C GLY A 159 -25.19 7.93 -5.92
N THR A 160 -24.06 7.49 -6.50
CA THR A 160 -23.08 6.62 -5.84
C THR A 160 -21.72 7.31 -5.74
N HIS A 161 -21.07 7.18 -4.58
CA HIS A 161 -19.67 7.58 -4.39
C HIS A 161 -18.73 6.56 -5.03
N LYS A 162 -17.74 7.04 -5.79
CA LYS A 162 -16.71 6.18 -6.41
C LYS A 162 -15.31 6.71 -6.15
N ALA A 163 -14.53 5.96 -5.37
CA ALA A 163 -13.13 6.28 -5.14
C ALA A 163 -12.21 5.92 -6.31
N HIS A 164 -12.64 4.98 -7.15
CA HIS A 164 -11.96 4.49 -8.35
C HIS A 164 -13.00 4.31 -9.46
N VAL A 165 -12.57 4.55 -10.70
CA VAL A 165 -13.41 4.49 -11.90
C VAL A 165 -12.78 3.59 -12.95
N HIS A 166 -13.59 3.04 -13.83
CA HIS A 166 -13.15 2.10 -14.88
C HIS A 166 -13.32 2.64 -16.29
N SER A 167 -13.94 3.81 -16.45
CA SER A 167 -14.13 4.45 -17.76
C SER A 167 -13.56 5.88 -17.79
N ALA A 168 -13.26 6.37 -18.99
CA ALA A 168 -12.78 7.73 -19.19
C ALA A 168 -13.89 8.75 -18.92
N GLU A 169 -15.13 8.41 -19.22
CA GLU A 169 -16.31 9.25 -19.01
C GLU A 169 -16.57 9.47 -17.51
N GLU A 170 -16.50 8.41 -16.71
CA GLU A 170 -16.61 8.51 -15.25
C GLU A 170 -15.48 9.36 -14.66
N ALA A 171 -14.25 9.16 -15.15
CA ALA A 171 -13.08 9.96 -14.74
C ALA A 171 -13.28 11.44 -15.05
N GLU A 172 -13.77 11.76 -16.24
CA GLU A 172 -14.06 13.13 -16.68
C GLU A 172 -15.09 13.78 -15.75
N ILE A 173 -16.21 13.10 -15.45
CA ILE A 173 -17.25 13.61 -14.55
C ILE A 173 -16.67 13.95 -13.16
N LEU A 174 -15.90 13.04 -12.57
CA LEU A 174 -15.33 13.25 -11.24
C LEU A 174 -14.27 14.36 -11.22
N SER A 175 -13.53 14.55 -12.31
CA SER A 175 -12.48 15.57 -12.41
C SER A 175 -13.01 17.01 -12.52
N LYS A 176 -14.31 17.19 -12.81
CA LYS A 176 -14.93 18.52 -12.93
C LYS A 176 -14.94 19.31 -11.63
N TYR A 177 -14.94 18.62 -10.48
CA TYR A 177 -14.88 19.31 -9.20
C TYR A 177 -13.47 19.84 -8.96
N LYS A 178 -13.36 21.16 -8.79
CA LYS A 178 -12.12 21.86 -8.47
C LYS A 178 -12.16 22.33 -7.02
N PRO A 179 -11.41 21.73 -6.09
CA PRO A 179 -11.34 22.23 -4.72
C PRO A 179 -10.73 23.63 -4.65
N ILE A 180 -11.18 24.40 -3.66
CA ILE A 180 -10.48 25.57 -3.14
C ILE A 180 -9.49 25.07 -2.09
N ILE A 181 -8.22 25.43 -2.23
CA ILE A 181 -7.15 25.06 -1.29
C ILE A 181 -6.87 26.24 -0.36
N ASN A 182 -6.76 25.98 0.93
CA ASN A 182 -6.42 27.00 1.92
C ASN A 182 -4.92 27.33 1.82
N SER A 183 -4.59 28.43 1.15
CA SER A 183 -3.21 28.89 0.97
C SER A 183 -2.50 29.20 2.30
N THR A 184 -3.23 29.57 3.35
CA THR A 184 -2.65 29.90 4.66
C THR A 184 -2.07 28.68 5.36
N SER A 185 -2.69 27.49 5.24
CA SER A 185 -2.21 26.24 5.86
C SER A 185 -1.40 25.36 4.91
N LEU A 186 -1.34 25.70 3.62
CA LEU A 186 -0.84 24.80 2.57
C LEU A 186 0.58 24.28 2.83
N LEU A 187 1.51 25.15 3.23
CA LEU A 187 2.89 24.74 3.48
C LEU A 187 3.00 23.76 4.66
N ASP A 188 2.25 24.02 5.74
CA ASP A 188 2.22 23.15 6.91
C ASP A 188 1.55 21.81 6.58
N ASP A 189 0.46 21.84 5.82
CA ASP A 189 -0.23 20.63 5.36
C ASP A 189 0.69 19.73 4.51
N LEU A 190 1.46 20.31 3.59
CA LEU A 190 2.42 19.59 2.75
C LEU A 190 3.58 19.01 3.59
N LYS A 191 4.09 19.78 4.55
CA LYS A 191 5.14 19.33 5.47
C LYS A 191 4.67 18.18 6.35
N ASP A 192 3.46 18.25 6.89
CA ASP A 192 2.86 17.17 7.67
C ASP A 192 2.68 15.90 6.83
N MET A 193 2.27 16.04 5.58
CA MET A 193 2.12 14.94 4.63
C MET A 193 3.45 14.23 4.32
N GLU A 194 4.54 14.99 4.21
CA GLU A 194 5.91 14.49 4.05
C GLU A 194 6.40 13.78 5.31
N MET A 195 6.28 14.45 6.47
CA MET A 195 6.72 13.94 7.77
C MET A 195 6.05 12.60 8.13
N ARG A 196 4.76 12.41 7.83
CA ARG A 196 4.08 11.12 8.04
C ARG A 196 4.71 9.98 7.25
N SER A 197 5.15 10.25 6.03
CA SER A 197 5.79 9.26 5.16
C SER A 197 7.20 8.96 5.65
N ALA A 198 7.98 9.99 6.02
CA ALA A 198 9.31 9.84 6.60
C ALA A 198 9.29 9.03 7.90
N LYS A 199 8.33 9.32 8.79
CA LYS A 199 8.14 8.60 10.05
C LYS A 199 7.81 7.13 9.86
N ALA A 200 6.99 6.79 8.86
CA ALA A 200 6.73 5.39 8.54
C ALA A 200 7.98 4.67 8.03
N LEU A 201 8.81 5.31 7.21
CA LEU A 201 10.09 4.73 6.78
C LEU A 201 11.05 4.50 7.95
N GLU A 202 11.11 5.46 8.88
CA GLU A 202 11.91 5.34 10.11
C GLU A 202 11.44 4.16 10.96
N TYR A 203 10.13 4.05 11.20
CA TYR A 203 9.55 3.03 12.08
C TYR A 203 9.75 1.59 11.59
N PHE A 204 9.81 1.39 10.28
CA PHE A 204 9.98 0.05 9.70
C PHE A 204 11.33 -0.11 8.98
N ASN A 205 12.34 0.69 9.34
CA ASN A 205 13.66 0.63 8.72
C ASN A 205 14.35 -0.75 8.87
N SER A 206 14.02 -1.48 9.94
CA SER A 206 14.54 -2.82 10.26
C SER A 206 13.75 -3.95 9.60
N THR A 207 12.58 -3.66 9.04
CA THR A 207 11.77 -4.63 8.31
C THR A 207 12.16 -4.62 6.84
N ARG A 208 12.26 -5.80 6.22
CA ARG A 208 12.57 -5.94 4.79
C ARG A 208 11.57 -5.13 3.96
N HIS A 209 12.02 -4.13 3.23
CA HIS A 209 11.14 -3.24 2.48
C HIS A 209 11.69 -2.83 1.13
N ILE A 210 10.79 -2.41 0.24
CA ILE A 210 11.07 -1.67 -1.00
C ILE A 210 10.26 -0.36 -0.98
N ILE A 211 10.84 0.71 -1.49
CA ILE A 211 10.16 2.01 -1.63
C ILE A 211 9.86 2.23 -3.10
N VAL A 212 8.60 2.49 -3.39
CA VAL A 212 8.07 2.70 -4.73
C VAL A 212 7.26 3.98 -4.74
N TYR A 213 7.44 4.77 -5.80
CA TYR A 213 6.65 5.98 -6.01
C TYR A 213 5.72 5.80 -7.19
N TYR A 214 4.50 6.32 -7.05
CA TYR A 214 3.45 6.28 -8.07
C TYR A 214 3.94 6.80 -9.42
N GLU A 215 4.70 7.89 -9.42
CA GLU A 215 5.24 8.50 -10.62
C GLU A 215 6.21 7.57 -11.37
N ASP A 216 7.02 6.79 -10.64
CA ASP A 216 7.95 5.83 -11.23
C ASP A 216 7.19 4.66 -11.87
N LEU A 217 6.13 4.18 -11.21
CA LEU A 217 5.27 3.11 -11.76
C LEU A 217 4.52 3.55 -13.02
N MET A 218 4.18 4.84 -13.13
CA MET A 218 3.48 5.38 -14.29
C MET A 218 4.40 5.63 -15.48
N ARG A 219 5.65 6.04 -15.23
CA ARG A 219 6.62 6.36 -16.29
C ARG A 219 7.46 5.15 -16.70
N ASN A 220 7.80 4.29 -15.75
CA ASN A 220 8.75 3.21 -15.94
C ASN A 220 8.17 1.86 -15.53
N HIS A 221 7.73 1.09 -16.52
CA HIS A 221 7.21 -0.26 -16.32
C HIS A 221 8.24 -1.25 -15.74
N THR A 222 9.55 -0.95 -15.75
CA THR A 222 10.54 -1.82 -15.09
C THR A 222 10.36 -1.85 -13.58
N LYS A 223 9.80 -0.80 -12.96
CA LYS A 223 9.59 -0.77 -11.50
C LYS A 223 8.57 -1.82 -11.03
N LEU A 224 7.61 -2.19 -11.87
CA LEU A 224 6.72 -3.32 -11.57
C LEU A 224 7.45 -4.66 -11.63
N LYS A 225 8.52 -4.77 -12.42
CA LYS A 225 9.38 -5.96 -12.44
C LYS A 225 10.21 -6.06 -11.16
N ASP A 226 10.78 -4.94 -10.71
CA ASP A 226 11.51 -4.85 -9.43
C ASP A 226 10.63 -5.30 -8.24
N VAL A 227 9.34 -4.93 -8.25
CA VAL A 227 8.37 -5.36 -7.22
C VAL A 227 8.09 -6.87 -7.30
N GLN A 228 7.93 -7.42 -8.50
CA GLN A 228 7.71 -8.87 -8.67
C GLN A 228 8.94 -9.66 -8.18
N GLU A 229 10.14 -9.22 -8.54
CA GLU A 229 11.39 -9.82 -8.06
C GLU A 229 11.54 -9.69 -6.55
N PHE A 230 11.22 -8.52 -5.98
CA PHE A 230 11.22 -8.32 -4.53
C PHE A 230 10.27 -9.27 -3.79
N LEU A 231 9.16 -9.65 -4.42
CA LEU A 231 8.20 -10.64 -3.92
C LEU A 231 8.54 -12.08 -4.33
N GLY A 232 9.69 -12.34 -4.96
CA GLY A 232 10.10 -13.67 -5.39
C GLY A 232 9.19 -14.29 -6.46
N LEU A 233 8.51 -13.46 -7.24
CA LEU A 233 7.54 -13.88 -8.25
C LEU A 233 8.18 -13.97 -9.64
N PRO A 234 7.70 -14.89 -10.50
CA PRO A 234 8.03 -14.84 -11.92
C PRO A 234 7.52 -13.53 -12.52
N GLN A 235 8.26 -12.95 -13.47
CA GLN A 235 7.80 -11.74 -14.13
C GLN A 235 6.61 -12.05 -15.05
N MET A 236 5.55 -11.26 -14.92
CA MET A 236 4.49 -11.19 -15.91
C MET A 236 4.03 -9.76 -16.16
N GLU A 237 3.26 -9.60 -17.23
CA GLU A 237 2.53 -8.37 -17.51
C GLU A 237 1.37 -8.19 -16.54
N LEU A 238 1.39 -7.09 -15.80
CA LEU A 238 0.37 -6.74 -14.82
C LEU A 238 -0.63 -5.77 -15.43
N THR A 239 -1.93 -5.99 -15.18
CA THR A 239 -3.00 -5.19 -15.79
C THR A 239 -3.97 -4.67 -14.74
N SER A 240 -4.55 -3.50 -15.01
CA SER A 240 -5.57 -2.89 -14.15
C SER A 240 -6.62 -2.22 -15.01
N ARG A 241 -7.88 -2.27 -14.54
CA ARG A 241 -9.00 -1.55 -15.14
C ARG A 241 -9.18 -0.14 -14.56
N HIS A 242 -8.43 0.23 -13.51
CA HIS A 242 -8.58 1.54 -12.91
C HIS A 242 -8.05 2.64 -13.84
N VAL A 243 -8.84 3.69 -13.97
CA VAL A 243 -8.50 4.87 -14.79
C VAL A 243 -8.10 6.04 -13.89
N LYS A 244 -7.03 6.76 -14.26
CA LYS A 244 -6.61 8.00 -13.57
C LYS A 244 -7.67 9.09 -13.80
N ILE A 245 -8.22 9.62 -12.71
CA ILE A 245 -9.25 10.68 -12.71
C ILE A 245 -8.65 12.02 -13.15
N HIS A 246 -7.75 12.60 -12.36
CA HIS A 246 -7.16 13.91 -12.68
C HIS A 246 -5.98 13.75 -13.65
N ARG A 247 -6.17 14.20 -14.90
CA ARG A 247 -5.15 14.23 -15.97
C ARG A 247 -4.79 15.67 -16.32
N GLY A 248 -3.59 15.90 -16.86
CA GLY A 248 -3.13 17.25 -17.23
C GLY A 248 -2.61 18.10 -16.05
N PRO A 249 -2.40 19.41 -16.27
CA PRO A 249 -1.81 20.33 -15.30
C PRO A 249 -2.71 20.56 -14.09
N LEU A 250 -2.13 20.88 -12.93
CA LEU A 250 -2.90 21.09 -11.69
C LEU A 250 -3.76 22.36 -11.71
N SER A 251 -3.40 23.35 -12.52
CA SER A 251 -4.20 24.55 -12.77
C SER A 251 -5.62 24.23 -13.21
N ASP A 252 -5.81 23.12 -13.94
CA ASP A 252 -7.13 22.72 -14.42
C ASP A 252 -8.00 22.12 -13.30
N HIS A 253 -7.40 21.72 -12.18
CA HIS A 253 -8.06 20.98 -11.09
C HIS A 253 -8.13 21.75 -9.77
N ILE A 254 -7.74 23.03 -9.73
CA ILE A 254 -7.75 23.86 -8.52
C ILE A 254 -8.51 25.14 -8.82
N GLN A 255 -9.49 25.49 -7.98
CA GLN A 255 -10.34 26.66 -8.24
C GLN A 255 -9.58 27.97 -8.01
N ASN A 256 -8.78 28.06 -6.96
CA ASN A 256 -7.96 29.24 -6.62
C ASN A 256 -6.48 29.02 -6.98
N TRP A 257 -6.21 28.60 -8.21
CA TRP A 257 -4.86 28.24 -8.68
C TRP A 257 -3.83 29.36 -8.46
N ASP A 258 -4.18 30.61 -8.73
CA ASP A 258 -3.24 31.73 -8.62
C ASP A 258 -2.71 31.91 -7.18
N ASP A 259 -3.57 31.73 -6.18
CA ASP A 259 -3.17 31.80 -4.77
C ASP A 259 -2.25 30.63 -4.40
N VAL A 260 -2.56 29.43 -4.87
CA VAL A 260 -1.74 28.22 -4.63
C VAL A 260 -0.37 28.36 -5.29
N ASN A 261 -0.34 28.78 -6.56
CA ASN A 261 0.88 29.03 -7.32
C ASN A 261 1.75 30.07 -6.62
N LYS A 262 1.16 31.22 -6.23
CA LYS A 262 1.87 32.26 -5.48
C LYS A 262 2.42 31.77 -4.14
N THR A 263 1.69 30.89 -3.46
CA THR A 263 2.09 30.35 -2.14
C THR A 263 3.26 29.38 -2.25
N LEU A 264 3.31 28.55 -3.30
CA LEU A 264 4.36 27.54 -3.45
C LEU A 264 5.59 28.02 -4.22
N LYS A 265 5.47 29.05 -5.05
CA LYS A 265 6.58 29.60 -5.81
C LYS A 265 7.69 30.12 -4.90
N GLY A 266 8.93 29.73 -5.17
CA GLY A 266 10.10 30.06 -4.34
C GLY A 266 10.22 29.23 -3.06
N THR A 267 9.38 28.21 -2.86
CA THR A 267 9.46 27.30 -1.72
C THR A 267 10.03 25.94 -2.14
N ILE A 268 10.38 25.09 -1.16
CA ILE A 268 10.82 23.71 -1.41
C ILE A 268 9.75 22.84 -2.13
N TYR A 269 8.49 23.28 -2.11
CA TYR A 269 7.36 22.59 -2.72
C TYR A 269 6.98 23.17 -4.09
N GLU A 270 7.76 24.10 -4.64
CA GLU A 270 7.51 24.70 -5.96
C GLU A 270 7.37 23.64 -7.07
N SER A 271 8.18 22.57 -7.00
CA SER A 271 8.13 21.44 -7.95
C SER A 271 6.78 20.72 -7.98
N PHE A 272 5.93 20.86 -6.96
CA PHE A 272 4.58 20.28 -6.98
C PHE A 272 3.61 21.02 -7.90
N LEU A 273 3.93 22.23 -8.34
CA LEU A 273 3.18 22.97 -9.35
C LEU A 273 3.36 22.37 -10.75
N GLU A 274 4.46 21.67 -10.97
CA GLU A 274 4.76 21.00 -12.22
C GLU A 274 3.95 19.71 -12.37
N ALA A 275 3.88 19.22 -13.60
CA ALA A 275 3.17 18.00 -13.88
C ALA A 275 3.96 16.75 -13.48
N ASP A 276 3.24 15.63 -13.28
CA ASP A 276 3.83 14.36 -12.89
C ASP A 276 4.67 13.70 -14.03
N TYR A 277 5.03 14.41 -15.12
CA TYR A 277 5.74 13.87 -16.32
C TYR A 277 7.09 14.55 -16.60
#